data_AF-A0AA38NMR8-F1
#
_entry.id   AF-A0AA38NMR8-F1
#
_cell.length_a   1.000
_cell.length_b   1.000
_cell.length_c   1.000
_cell.angle_alpha   90.00
_cell.angle_beta   90.00
_cell.angle_gamma   90.00
#
_symmetry.space_group_name_H-M   'P 1'
#
loop_
_entity.id
_entity.type
_entity.pdbx_description
1 polymer ?
#
loop_
_entity_poly.entity_id
_entity_poly.type
_entity_poly.pdbx_seq_one_letter_code
_entity_poly.pdbx_strand_id
1 'polypeptide(L)'
;MLYIPLLLFSLASTSTAVYLPPLDTLDSTESIVALLSASNHHGAPHPPDHAGSIPGWYYGDDPVSADGLPWLKDNDLCAVLASTRHALRCPVIQRQPTKTYGKRSAEIAAPTQHSNFVAYDPTPSYYTVFSGLTGAINGPGYLTYGLVDTVDDCEAMCNSVSGCVFVNAYHDVNGKNGSPLLTCSLYSEVNGAEQATNYGGQLQPDGSYDYVTDSDGYALNS
;
A
#
# COMPACT_ATOMS: atom_id res chain seq x y z
N MET A 1 47.20 38.53 13.00
CA MET A 1 46.76 37.44 12.12
C MET A 1 46.65 36.19 12.96
N LEU A 2 45.42 35.76 13.28
CA LEU A 2 45.14 34.57 14.08
C LEU A 2 44.59 33.50 13.12
N TYR A 3 45.24 32.34 13.06
CA TYR A 3 44.84 31.20 12.23
C TYR A 3 44.03 30.22 13.10
N ILE A 4 42.76 30.03 12.77
CA ILE A 4 41.88 29.02 13.41
C ILE A 4 41.75 27.86 12.42
N PRO A 5 42.20 26.64 12.74
CA PRO A 5 42.03 25.50 11.87
C PRO A 5 40.59 24.98 11.97
N LEU A 6 39.92 24.89 10.82
CA LEU A 6 38.62 24.21 10.66
C LEU A 6 38.84 22.70 10.80
N LEU A 7 38.26 22.09 11.84
CA LEU A 7 38.17 20.64 11.99
C LEU A 7 36.94 20.14 11.23
N LEU A 8 37.17 19.48 10.09
CA LEU A 8 36.16 18.74 9.34
C LEU A 8 35.89 17.40 10.05
N PHE A 9 34.72 17.28 10.69
CA PHE A 9 34.21 16.00 11.18
C PHE A 9 33.47 15.28 10.04
N SER A 10 34.09 14.24 9.48
CA SER A 10 33.41 13.30 8.58
C SER A 10 32.53 12.36 9.42
N LEU A 11 31.22 12.56 9.38
CA LEU A 11 30.25 11.58 9.85
C LEU A 11 30.22 10.42 8.84
N ALA A 12 30.80 9.28 9.22
CA ALA A 12 30.66 8.06 8.47
C ALA A 12 29.24 7.51 8.67
N SER A 13 28.36 7.71 7.68
CA SER A 13 27.07 7.02 7.63
C SER A 13 27.32 5.55 7.31
N THR A 14 27.16 4.69 8.31
CA THR A 14 27.12 3.25 8.09
C THR A 14 25.76 2.89 7.48
N SER A 15 25.70 2.78 6.16
CA SER A 15 24.55 2.19 5.48
C SER A 15 24.53 0.69 5.76
N THR A 16 23.77 0.26 6.76
CA THR A 16 23.40 -1.15 6.92
C THR A 16 22.47 -1.51 5.77
N ALA A 17 23.02 -2.15 4.75
CA ALA A 17 22.22 -2.78 3.71
C ALA A 17 21.41 -3.91 4.36
N VAL A 18 20.09 -3.73 4.43
CA VAL A 18 19.17 -4.79 4.84
C VAL A 18 19.12 -5.78 3.68
N TYR A 19 19.68 -6.97 3.88
CA TYR A 19 19.54 -8.07 2.95
C TYR A 19 18.06 -8.49 2.95
N LEU A 20 17.34 -8.18 1.87
CA LEU A 20 16.01 -8.71 1.65
C LEU A 20 16.17 -10.08 0.97
N PRO A 21 15.79 -11.18 1.66
CA PRO A 21 15.85 -12.50 1.06
C PRO A 21 14.84 -12.59 -0.12
N PRO A 22 15.10 -13.44 -1.13
CA PRO A 22 14.16 -13.70 -2.22
C PRO A 22 12.80 -14.17 -1.66
N LEU A 23 11.71 -13.76 -2.32
CA LEU A 23 10.33 -14.05 -1.90
C LEU A 23 10.07 -15.55 -1.67
N ASP A 24 10.76 -16.42 -2.40
CA ASP A 24 10.72 -17.89 -2.28
C ASP A 24 11.29 -18.46 -0.97
N THR A 25 11.87 -17.61 -0.11
CA THR A 25 12.46 -18.02 1.19
C THR A 25 11.74 -17.41 2.40
N LEU A 26 10.54 -16.85 2.19
CA LEU A 26 9.62 -16.45 3.27
C LEU A 26 8.99 -17.68 3.95
N ASP A 27 9.82 -18.65 4.37
CA ASP A 27 9.37 -19.91 4.96
C ASP A 27 8.90 -19.74 6.42
N SER A 28 9.06 -18.54 7.00
CA SER A 28 8.65 -18.25 8.36
C SER A 28 7.72 -17.04 8.45
N THR A 29 6.77 -17.18 9.37
CA THR A 29 5.87 -16.12 9.83
C THR A 29 6.64 -14.85 10.23
N GLU A 30 7.81 -15.00 10.86
CA GLU A 30 8.64 -13.87 11.29
C GLU A 30 9.22 -13.08 10.11
N SER A 31 9.65 -13.77 9.05
CA SER A 31 10.20 -13.13 7.84
C SER A 31 9.12 -12.30 7.13
N ILE A 32 7.89 -12.81 7.02
CA ILE A 32 6.77 -12.07 6.41
C ILE A 32 6.40 -10.85 7.26
N VAL A 33 6.35 -11.00 8.57
CA VAL A 33 6.07 -9.89 9.49
C VAL A 33 7.15 -8.81 9.41
N ALA A 34 8.43 -9.20 9.31
CA ALA A 34 9.54 -8.27 9.13
C ALA A 34 9.47 -7.56 7.77
N LEU A 35 9.16 -8.30 6.69
CA LEU A 35 8.98 -7.75 5.35
C LEU A 35 7.88 -6.68 5.33
N LEU A 36 6.72 -6.98 5.92
CA LEU A 36 5.56 -6.10 5.96
C LEU A 36 5.56 -5.14 7.17
N SER A 37 6.72 -4.95 7.82
CA SER A 37 6.85 -4.00 8.92
C SER A 37 6.91 -2.55 8.43
N ALA A 38 6.48 -1.61 9.26
CA ALA A 38 6.59 -0.18 8.96
C ALA A 38 8.05 0.27 8.74
N SER A 39 9.02 -0.34 9.43
CA SER A 39 10.45 -0.07 9.24
C SER A 39 10.99 -0.46 7.87
N ASN A 40 10.29 -1.35 7.17
CA ASN A 40 10.63 -1.77 5.82
C ASN A 40 9.64 -1.20 4.79
N HIS A 41 8.96 -0.09 5.11
CA HIS A 41 7.94 0.52 4.25
C HIS A 41 6.93 -0.52 3.74
N HIS A 42 6.55 -1.45 4.64
CA HIS A 42 5.64 -2.55 4.35
C HIS A 42 6.01 -3.37 3.09
N GLY A 43 7.30 -3.60 2.87
CA GLY A 43 7.81 -4.40 1.75
C GLY A 43 8.26 -3.57 0.54
N ALA A 44 8.07 -2.25 0.57
CA ALA A 44 8.43 -1.33 -0.51
C ALA A 44 9.40 -0.23 -0.01
N PRO A 45 10.67 -0.56 0.31
CA PRO A 45 11.63 0.38 0.92
C PRO A 45 12.04 1.55 0.03
N HIS A 46 11.75 1.48 -1.27
CA HIS A 46 12.01 2.55 -2.23
C HIS A 46 10.70 2.99 -2.88
N PRO A 47 10.50 4.29 -3.13
CA PRO A 47 9.32 4.75 -3.83
C PRO A 47 9.28 4.26 -5.30
N PRO A 48 8.11 4.31 -5.96
CA PRO A 48 7.92 3.70 -7.26
C PRO A 48 8.82 4.24 -8.38
N ASP A 49 9.31 5.47 -8.27
CA ASP A 49 10.17 6.12 -9.27
C ASP A 49 11.62 5.62 -9.24
N HIS A 50 12.01 4.88 -8.20
CA HIS A 50 13.35 4.32 -8.09
C HIS A 50 13.51 3.05 -8.93
N ALA A 51 14.64 2.95 -9.62
CA ALA A 51 15.02 1.75 -10.34
C ALA A 51 15.11 0.53 -9.41
N GLY A 52 14.46 -0.58 -9.80
CA GLY A 52 14.41 -1.80 -8.98
C GLY A 52 13.40 -1.75 -7.83
N SER A 53 12.56 -0.72 -7.75
CA SER A 53 11.45 -0.68 -6.80
C SER A 53 10.44 -1.81 -7.09
N ILE A 54 10.07 -2.54 -6.03
CA ILE A 54 9.04 -3.58 -6.08
C ILE A 54 7.87 -3.23 -5.16
N PRO A 55 6.62 -3.52 -5.55
CA PRO A 55 5.48 -3.32 -4.65
C PRO A 55 5.64 -4.20 -3.41
N GLY A 56 5.14 -3.73 -2.27
CA GLY A 56 5.27 -4.46 -1.01
C GLY A 56 4.17 -5.50 -0.78
N TRP A 57 3.00 -5.27 -1.37
CA TRP A 57 1.78 -6.00 -1.06
C TRP A 57 0.75 -5.88 -2.20
N TYR A 58 -0.26 -6.75 -2.17
CA TYR A 58 -1.43 -6.69 -3.04
C TYR A 58 -2.73 -6.72 -2.23
N TYR A 59 -3.65 -5.82 -2.55
CA TYR A 59 -5.00 -5.81 -1.99
C TYR A 59 -6.03 -5.70 -3.12
N GLY A 60 -6.49 -6.86 -3.59
CA GLY A 60 -7.52 -7.01 -4.61
C GLY A 60 -8.11 -8.42 -4.56
N ASP A 61 -8.93 -8.77 -5.53
CA ASP A 61 -9.73 -10.00 -5.56
C ASP A 61 -9.05 -11.17 -6.27
N ASP A 62 -8.02 -10.92 -7.11
CA ASP A 62 -7.30 -11.96 -7.86
C ASP A 62 -5.81 -12.02 -7.47
N PRO A 63 -5.42 -12.83 -6.47
CA PRO A 63 -4.01 -12.92 -6.06
C PRO A 63 -3.06 -13.41 -7.14
N VAL A 64 -3.56 -14.10 -8.18
CA VAL A 64 -2.71 -14.58 -9.28
C VAL A 64 -2.22 -13.42 -10.15
N SER A 65 -2.95 -12.30 -10.17
CA SER A 65 -2.62 -11.11 -10.95
C SER A 65 -1.45 -10.29 -10.39
N ALA A 66 -1.02 -10.57 -9.15
CA ALA A 66 -0.08 -9.76 -8.40
C ALA A 66 1.32 -10.39 -8.24
N ASP A 67 1.69 -11.34 -9.10
CA ASP A 67 3.05 -11.88 -9.24
C ASP A 67 3.71 -12.30 -7.91
N GLY A 68 2.96 -13.00 -7.06
CA GLY A 68 3.45 -13.55 -5.79
C GLY A 68 3.52 -12.57 -4.62
N LEU A 69 3.10 -11.32 -4.79
CA LEU A 69 3.02 -10.35 -3.69
C LEU A 69 2.16 -10.87 -2.51
N PRO A 70 2.49 -10.49 -1.25
CA PRO A 70 1.65 -10.82 -0.11
C PRO A 70 0.21 -10.32 -0.30
N TRP A 71 -0.74 -11.26 -0.35
CA TRP A 71 -2.15 -10.97 -0.61
C TRP A 71 -2.91 -10.64 0.67
N LEU A 72 -3.28 -9.36 0.84
CA LEU A 72 -3.86 -8.84 2.09
C LEU A 72 -5.37 -9.11 2.24
N LYS A 73 -5.95 -9.99 1.41
CA LYS A 73 -7.26 -10.61 1.68
C LYS A 73 -7.14 -12.07 2.17
N ASP A 74 -5.92 -12.59 2.28
CA ASP A 74 -5.68 -13.91 2.88
C ASP A 74 -5.88 -13.89 4.40
N ASN A 75 -6.77 -14.74 4.91
CA ASN A 75 -7.15 -14.72 6.33
C ASN A 75 -5.98 -15.11 7.25
N ASP A 76 -5.12 -16.04 6.83
CA ASP A 76 -4.05 -16.57 7.66
C ASP A 76 -2.91 -15.54 7.77
N LEU A 77 -2.52 -14.93 6.65
CA LEU A 77 -1.59 -13.80 6.61
C LEU A 77 -2.11 -12.65 7.48
N CYS A 78 -3.38 -12.25 7.31
CA CYS A 78 -3.95 -11.16 8.08
C CYS A 78 -4.04 -11.46 9.57
N ALA A 79 -4.30 -12.71 9.98
CA ALA A 79 -4.26 -13.12 11.37
C ALA A 79 -2.85 -13.02 11.97
N VAL A 80 -1.83 -13.44 11.21
CA VAL A 80 -0.42 -13.29 11.57
C VAL A 80 -0.05 -11.82 11.77
N LEU A 81 -0.33 -10.98 10.77
CA LEU A 81 -0.01 -9.56 10.82
C LEU A 81 -0.76 -8.84 11.95
N ALA A 82 -2.02 -9.23 12.21
CA ALA A 82 -2.81 -8.66 13.28
C ALA A 82 -2.21 -8.86 14.68
N SER A 83 -1.43 -9.93 14.89
CA SER A 83 -0.76 -10.22 16.17
C SER A 83 0.44 -9.31 16.45
N THR A 84 0.96 -8.61 15.43
CA THR A 84 2.18 -7.80 15.56
C THR A 84 1.86 -6.30 15.49
N ARG A 85 2.28 -5.53 16.50
CA ARG A 85 1.92 -4.10 16.62
C ARG A 85 2.40 -3.25 15.42
N HIS A 86 3.58 -3.54 14.89
CA HIS A 86 4.27 -2.72 13.87
C HIS A 86 4.16 -3.30 12.45
N ALA A 87 3.43 -4.39 12.28
CA ALA A 87 3.17 -4.98 10.98
C ALA A 87 2.05 -4.22 10.25
N LEU A 88 2.05 -4.33 8.92
CA LEU A 88 0.97 -3.85 8.07
C LEU A 88 -0.37 -4.43 8.54
N ARG A 89 -1.39 -3.59 8.69
CA ARG A 89 -2.74 -4.06 8.99
C ARG A 89 -3.46 -4.33 7.67
N CYS A 90 -4.03 -5.51 7.53
CA CYS A 90 -4.95 -5.75 6.43
C CYS A 90 -6.19 -4.87 6.59
N PRO A 91 -6.69 -4.24 5.52
CA PRO A 91 -7.96 -3.53 5.57
C PRO A 91 -9.08 -4.49 5.99
N VAL A 92 -9.95 -4.01 6.88
CA VAL A 92 -11.10 -4.80 7.30
C VAL A 92 -12.09 -4.80 6.14
N ILE A 93 -12.31 -5.97 5.53
CA ILE A 93 -13.43 -6.16 4.61
C ILE A 93 -14.69 -5.92 5.42
N GLN A 94 -15.30 -4.75 5.25
CA GLN A 94 -16.66 -4.58 5.68
C GLN A 94 -17.50 -5.43 4.76
N ARG A 95 -17.72 -6.68 5.15
CA ARG A 95 -18.70 -7.53 4.51
C ARG A 95 -20.01 -6.77 4.65
N GLN A 96 -20.44 -6.11 3.58
CA GLN A 96 -21.83 -5.68 3.51
C GLN A 96 -22.64 -6.93 3.85
N PRO A 97 -23.58 -6.85 4.82
CA PRO A 97 -24.38 -8.00 5.20
C PRO A 97 -25.00 -8.51 3.90
N THR A 98 -24.53 -9.69 3.49
CA THR A 98 -25.03 -10.34 2.29
C THR A 98 -26.51 -10.48 2.57
N LYS A 99 -27.36 -9.83 1.77
CA LYS A 99 -28.81 -10.00 1.91
C LYS A 99 -29.07 -11.49 1.77
N THR A 100 -29.22 -12.18 2.90
CA THR A 100 -29.61 -13.57 2.94
C THR A 100 -31.05 -13.56 2.46
N TYR A 101 -31.24 -13.73 1.16
CA TYR A 101 -32.56 -13.95 0.61
C TYR A 101 -33.08 -15.21 1.29
N GLY A 102 -34.01 -15.04 2.22
CA GLY A 102 -34.48 -16.11 3.08
C GLY A 102 -34.95 -17.28 2.23
N LYS A 103 -34.18 -18.37 2.23
CA LYS A 103 -34.71 -19.66 1.80
C LYS A 103 -35.83 -19.99 2.78
N ARG A 104 -37.06 -19.93 2.29
CA ARG A 104 -38.28 -20.28 2.99
C ARG A 104 -38.23 -21.78 3.32
N SER A 105 -37.64 -22.12 4.44
CA SER A 105 -37.75 -23.44 5.08
C SER A 105 -38.23 -23.23 6.51
N ALA A 106 -39.24 -24.01 6.88
CA ALA A 106 -40.06 -23.86 8.07
C ALA A 106 -39.27 -23.84 9.39
N GLU A 107 -39.45 -22.73 10.11
CA GLU A 107 -39.74 -22.59 11.54
C GLU A 107 -39.34 -23.72 12.50
N ILE A 108 -38.25 -23.50 13.24
CA ILE A 108 -38.17 -23.78 14.68
C ILE A 108 -37.62 -22.52 15.35
N ALA A 109 -38.40 -21.93 16.24
CA ALA A 109 -38.09 -20.66 16.91
C ALA A 109 -36.85 -20.77 17.80
N ALA A 110 -35.78 -20.05 17.44
CA ALA A 110 -34.61 -19.82 18.27
C ALA A 110 -34.68 -18.42 18.92
N PRO A 111 -34.12 -18.23 20.13
CA PRO A 111 -34.33 -17.03 20.93
C PRO A 111 -33.70 -15.80 20.28
N THR A 112 -34.47 -14.72 20.30
CA THR A 112 -34.12 -13.37 19.85
C THR A 112 -32.82 -12.88 20.51
N GLN A 113 -31.72 -12.86 19.74
CA GLN A 113 -30.55 -12.08 20.11
C GLN A 113 -30.81 -10.60 19.78
N HIS A 114 -30.89 -9.80 20.84
CA HIS A 114 -30.81 -8.34 20.76
C HIS A 114 -29.46 -7.95 20.15
N SER A 115 -29.45 -7.56 18.88
CA SER A 115 -28.28 -6.95 18.26
C SER A 115 -28.12 -5.53 18.80
N ASN A 116 -27.20 -5.36 19.75
CA ASN A 116 -26.67 -4.05 20.12
C ASN A 116 -25.93 -3.48 18.90
N PHE A 117 -26.61 -2.68 18.09
CA PHE A 117 -25.99 -1.87 17.06
C PHE A 117 -25.19 -0.76 17.74
N VAL A 118 -23.89 -0.98 17.90
CA VAL A 118 -22.95 0.09 18.24
C VAL A 118 -22.89 1.03 17.04
N ALA A 119 -23.06 2.33 17.29
CA ALA A 119 -22.95 3.36 16.25
C ALA A 119 -21.62 3.22 15.50
N TYR A 120 -21.73 3.05 14.19
CA TYR A 120 -20.65 2.85 13.25
C TYR A 120 -19.72 4.07 13.26
N ASP A 121 -18.43 3.85 13.52
CA ASP A 121 -17.38 4.83 13.25
C ASP A 121 -17.46 5.20 11.77
N PRO A 122 -17.66 6.48 11.38
CA PRO A 122 -17.80 6.84 9.99
C PRO A 122 -16.61 6.30 9.21
N THR A 123 -16.90 5.59 8.11
CA THR A 123 -15.86 5.22 7.15
C THR A 123 -15.08 6.49 6.80
N PRO A 124 -13.75 6.47 6.86
CA PRO A 124 -12.94 7.55 6.31
C PRO A 124 -13.41 7.87 4.88
N SER A 125 -13.46 9.15 4.54
CA SER A 125 -13.84 9.59 3.20
C SER A 125 -12.73 10.43 2.60
N TYR A 126 -12.54 10.35 1.30
CA TYR A 126 -11.48 11.05 0.58
C TYR A 126 -12.08 12.09 -0.38
N TYR A 127 -11.28 13.09 -0.74
CA TYR A 127 -11.57 14.03 -1.82
C TYR A 127 -10.45 14.02 -2.86
N THR A 128 -10.82 14.16 -4.13
CA THR A 128 -9.87 14.24 -5.24
C THR A 128 -9.08 15.55 -5.18
N VAL A 129 -7.75 15.45 -5.15
CA VAL A 129 -6.82 16.58 -5.22
C VAL A 129 -6.46 16.89 -6.68
N PHE A 130 -6.23 15.85 -7.49
CA PHE A 130 -6.02 15.94 -8.93
C PHE A 130 -6.45 14.63 -9.61
N SER A 131 -6.65 14.68 -10.93
CA SER A 131 -6.97 13.48 -11.71
C SER A 131 -6.46 13.53 -13.15
N GLY A 132 -6.28 12.35 -13.74
CA GLY A 132 -5.96 12.13 -15.15
C GLY A 132 -4.59 12.63 -15.57
N LEU A 133 -3.61 12.65 -14.66
CA LEU A 133 -2.24 13.05 -14.98
C LEU A 133 -1.43 11.88 -15.54
N THR A 134 -0.37 12.20 -16.28
CA THR A 134 0.58 11.23 -16.84
C THR A 134 1.83 11.07 -15.97
N GLY A 135 1.84 11.66 -14.78
CA GLY A 135 2.93 11.54 -13.81
C GLY A 135 2.37 11.13 -12.46
N ALA A 136 3.07 10.25 -11.76
CA ALA A 136 2.80 9.86 -10.39
C ALA A 136 3.52 10.78 -9.41
N ILE A 137 3.12 10.76 -8.15
CA ILE A 137 3.71 11.58 -7.09
C ILE A 137 5.16 11.18 -6.84
N ASN A 138 6.05 12.15 -7.02
CA ASN A 138 7.39 12.18 -6.46
C ASN A 138 7.45 13.32 -5.45
N GLY A 139 7.14 13.00 -4.19
CA GLY A 139 6.94 13.98 -3.13
C GLY A 139 7.26 13.44 -1.74
N PRO A 140 7.27 14.32 -0.74
CA PRO A 140 7.55 13.94 0.64
C PRO A 140 6.47 13.05 1.24
N GLY A 141 6.81 12.45 2.39
CA GLY A 141 5.87 11.66 3.19
C GLY A 141 5.62 10.24 2.67
N TYR A 142 6.45 9.70 1.77
CA TYR A 142 6.29 8.33 1.26
C TYR A 142 6.26 7.29 2.39
N LEU A 143 5.21 6.46 2.41
CA LEU A 143 5.01 5.41 3.41
C LEU A 143 5.28 4.01 2.83
N THR A 144 4.63 3.69 1.72
CA THR A 144 4.70 2.38 1.04
C THR A 144 4.02 2.48 -0.32
N TYR A 145 4.14 1.45 -1.15
CA TYR A 145 3.21 1.23 -2.25
C TYR A 145 2.93 -0.26 -2.47
N GLY A 146 1.78 -0.54 -3.05
CA GLY A 146 1.34 -1.88 -3.42
C GLY A 146 0.53 -1.85 -4.71
N LEU A 147 -0.05 -2.99 -5.04
CA LEU A 147 -0.98 -3.13 -6.16
C LEU A 147 -2.41 -3.31 -5.63
N VAL A 148 -3.39 -2.77 -6.36
CA VAL A 148 -4.82 -2.87 -6.03
C VAL A 148 -5.65 -2.95 -7.31
N ASP A 149 -6.90 -3.41 -7.18
CA ASP A 149 -7.83 -3.48 -8.31
C ASP A 149 -8.54 -2.14 -8.55
N THR A 150 -8.80 -1.38 -7.48
CA THR A 150 -9.62 -0.15 -7.52
C THR A 150 -9.03 0.98 -6.67
N VAL A 151 -9.47 2.21 -6.93
CA VAL A 151 -9.15 3.37 -6.06
C VAL A 151 -9.68 3.14 -4.64
N ASP A 152 -10.89 2.60 -4.49
CA ASP A 152 -11.48 2.27 -3.18
C ASP A 152 -10.60 1.29 -2.38
N ASP A 153 -10.00 0.30 -3.05
CA ASP A 153 -9.05 -0.63 -2.43
C ASP A 153 -7.76 0.10 -1.97
N CYS A 154 -7.30 1.11 -2.73
CA CYS A 154 -6.17 1.96 -2.35
C CYS A 154 -6.47 2.80 -1.11
N GLU A 155 -7.66 3.43 -1.07
CA GLU A 155 -8.13 4.19 0.09
C GLU A 155 -8.29 3.29 1.32
N ALA A 156 -8.83 2.08 1.15
CA ALA A 156 -8.95 1.08 2.22
C ALA A 156 -7.58 0.70 2.80
N MET A 157 -6.56 0.58 1.95
CA MET A 157 -5.17 0.37 2.38
C MET A 157 -4.59 1.57 3.12
N CYS A 158 -4.85 2.79 2.68
CA CYS A 158 -4.44 3.99 3.42
C CYS A 158 -5.06 4.00 4.83
N ASN A 159 -6.33 3.65 4.96
CA ASN A 159 -7.01 3.56 6.25
C ASN A 159 -6.39 2.54 7.23
N SER A 160 -5.65 1.55 6.73
CA SER A 160 -4.98 0.53 7.56
C SER A 160 -3.51 0.86 7.87
N VAL A 161 -2.93 1.85 7.19
CA VAL A 161 -1.54 2.28 7.38
C VAL A 161 -1.49 3.52 8.28
N SER A 162 -0.86 3.38 9.44
CA SER A 162 -0.73 4.46 10.42
C SER A 162 -0.07 5.69 9.80
N GLY A 163 -0.76 6.83 9.86
CA GLY A 163 -0.27 8.11 9.37
C GLY A 163 -0.50 8.35 7.89
N CYS A 164 -1.12 7.42 7.15
CA CYS A 164 -1.52 7.68 5.77
C CYS A 164 -2.69 8.69 5.73
N VAL A 165 -2.53 9.73 4.93
CA VAL A 165 -3.52 10.80 4.74
C VAL A 165 -3.76 11.13 3.27
N PHE A 166 -2.97 10.53 2.38
CA PHE A 166 -3.02 10.79 0.95
C PHE A 166 -2.63 9.54 0.17
N VAL A 167 -3.34 9.30 -0.93
CA VAL A 167 -3.06 8.23 -1.87
C VAL A 167 -2.85 8.77 -3.27
N ASN A 168 -1.94 8.16 -4.01
CA ASN A 168 -1.84 8.33 -5.46
C ASN A 168 -2.05 6.97 -6.12
N ALA A 169 -3.12 6.87 -6.91
CA ALA A 169 -3.48 5.68 -7.67
C ALA A 169 -3.24 5.94 -9.16
N TYR A 170 -2.55 5.04 -9.85
CA TYR A 170 -2.19 5.20 -11.25
C TYR A 170 -1.86 3.87 -11.94
N HIS A 171 -1.85 3.86 -13.27
CA HIS A 171 -1.35 2.73 -14.05
C HIS A 171 0.13 2.94 -14.39
N ASP A 172 0.96 1.94 -14.08
CA ASP A 172 2.37 1.88 -14.43
C ASP A 172 2.53 0.95 -15.65
N VAL A 173 2.25 1.47 -16.84
CA VAL A 173 2.13 0.65 -18.05
C VAL A 173 3.49 0.09 -18.43
N ASN A 174 3.55 -1.21 -18.70
CA ASN A 174 4.77 -2.02 -18.86
C ASN A 174 5.62 -2.16 -17.58
N GLY A 175 5.38 -1.36 -16.55
CA GLY A 175 6.02 -1.48 -15.25
C GLY A 175 5.53 -2.72 -14.50
N LYS A 176 6.20 -3.02 -13.38
CA LYS A 176 5.81 -4.07 -12.42
C LYS A 176 5.48 -5.41 -13.09
N ASN A 177 6.38 -5.88 -13.96
CA ASN A 177 6.23 -7.10 -14.76
C ASN A 177 4.99 -7.11 -15.68
N GLY A 178 4.58 -5.93 -16.16
CA GLY A 178 3.44 -5.76 -17.06
C GLY A 178 2.07 -5.91 -16.37
N SER A 179 2.03 -5.76 -15.03
CA SER A 179 0.77 -5.87 -14.28
C SER A 179 -0.24 -4.80 -14.76
N PRO A 180 -1.50 -5.17 -15.05
CA PRO A 180 -2.54 -4.20 -15.40
C PRO A 180 -3.15 -3.50 -14.17
N LEU A 181 -2.76 -3.92 -12.96
CA LEU A 181 -3.30 -3.41 -11.71
C LEU A 181 -2.95 -1.93 -11.49
N LEU A 182 -3.72 -1.26 -10.63
CA LEU A 182 -3.35 0.07 -10.18
C LEU A 182 -2.17 -0.02 -9.21
N THR A 183 -1.16 0.80 -9.45
CA THR A 183 -0.17 1.10 -8.41
C THR A 183 -0.79 2.07 -7.43
N CYS A 184 -0.73 1.73 -6.14
CA CYS A 184 -1.26 2.50 -5.04
C CYS A 184 -0.10 2.94 -4.13
N SER A 185 0.32 4.21 -4.23
CA SER A 185 1.33 4.78 -3.34
C SER A 185 0.68 5.60 -2.22
N LEU A 186 1.16 5.37 -0.99
CA LEU A 186 0.60 5.92 0.24
C LEU A 186 1.54 6.96 0.84
N TYR A 187 0.99 8.07 1.31
CA TYR A 187 1.77 9.19 1.86
C TYR A 187 1.21 9.72 3.18
N SER A 188 2.10 10.17 4.05
CA SER A 188 1.78 10.89 5.29
C SER A 188 1.59 12.38 5.11
N GLU A 189 1.73 12.87 3.88
CA GLU A 189 1.53 14.27 3.52
C GLU A 189 0.64 14.35 2.27
N VAL A 190 -0.23 15.36 2.22
CA VAL A 190 -1.04 15.65 1.02
C VAL A 190 -0.12 16.20 -0.06
N ASN A 191 -0.11 15.56 -1.21
CA ASN A 191 0.67 15.98 -2.37
C ASN A 191 -0.26 16.55 -3.46
N GLY A 192 0.14 17.65 -4.09
CA GLY A 192 -0.56 18.29 -5.19
C GLY A 192 -0.10 17.81 -6.57
N ALA A 193 -0.78 18.29 -7.61
CA ALA A 193 -0.48 17.97 -9.00
C ALA A 193 0.94 18.40 -9.42
N GLU A 194 1.53 19.40 -8.76
CA GLU A 194 2.89 19.86 -9.00
C GLU A 194 3.97 18.84 -8.63
N GLN A 195 3.66 17.88 -7.75
CA GLN A 195 4.54 16.76 -7.39
C GLN A 195 4.33 15.54 -8.29
N ALA A 196 3.40 15.57 -9.23
CA ALA A 196 3.11 14.49 -10.18
C ALA A 196 4.16 14.43 -11.30
N THR A 197 5.43 14.23 -10.93
CA THR A 197 6.59 14.33 -11.83
C THR A 197 7.29 13.01 -12.10
N ASN A 198 6.81 11.88 -11.55
CA ASN A 198 7.28 10.56 -11.93
C ASN A 198 6.52 10.08 -13.17
N TYR A 199 7.10 10.26 -14.35
CA TYR A 199 6.48 9.87 -15.63
C TYR A 199 6.76 8.41 -16.03
N GLY A 200 7.46 7.64 -15.18
CA GLY A 200 8.07 6.37 -15.56
C GLY A 200 9.40 6.57 -16.31
N GLY A 201 9.71 5.67 -17.24
CA GLY A 201 10.91 5.67 -18.06
C GLY A 201 12.00 4.72 -17.56
N GLN A 202 11.67 3.81 -16.66
CA GLN A 202 12.53 2.72 -16.23
C GLN A 202 12.53 1.59 -17.28
N LEU A 203 13.72 1.07 -17.60
CA LEU A 203 13.88 -0.08 -18.51
C LEU A 203 13.43 -1.36 -17.81
N GLN A 204 12.50 -2.08 -18.43
CA GLN A 204 11.93 -3.33 -17.94
C GLN A 204 12.73 -4.55 -18.43
N PRO A 205 12.58 -5.73 -17.79
CA PRO A 205 13.30 -6.93 -18.20
C PRO A 205 13.07 -7.38 -19.65
N ASP A 206 11.92 -7.04 -20.22
CA ASP A 206 11.56 -7.34 -21.62
C ASP A 206 12.12 -6.31 -22.63
N GLY A 207 12.83 -5.28 -22.15
CA GLY A 207 13.42 -4.22 -22.96
C GLY A 207 12.46 -3.06 -23.26
N SER A 208 11.21 -3.11 -22.80
CA SER A 208 10.29 -1.97 -22.86
C SER A 208 10.65 -0.90 -21.82
N TYR A 209 10.13 0.31 -22.02
CA TYR A 209 10.13 1.35 -21.01
C TYR A 209 8.73 1.47 -20.44
N ASP A 210 8.64 1.63 -19.13
CA ASP A 210 7.37 1.92 -18.48
C ASP A 210 6.97 3.40 -18.61
N TYR A 211 5.70 3.68 -18.37
CA TYR A 211 5.18 5.03 -18.32
C TYR A 211 3.91 5.10 -17.48
N VAL A 212 3.68 6.25 -16.87
CA VAL A 212 2.51 6.49 -16.01
C VAL A 212 1.34 7.03 -16.82
N THR A 213 0.14 6.51 -16.55
CA THR A 213 -1.14 7.05 -17.04
C THR A 213 -2.20 7.02 -15.94
N ASP A 214 -3.26 7.80 -16.14
CA ASP A 214 -4.45 7.83 -15.29
C ASP A 214 -4.11 8.04 -13.81
N SER A 215 -3.19 8.96 -13.55
CA SER A 215 -2.72 9.25 -12.20
C SER A 215 -3.65 10.22 -11.49
N ASP A 216 -4.21 9.74 -10.38
CA ASP A 216 -5.16 10.45 -9.55
C ASP A 216 -4.65 10.54 -8.11
N GLY A 217 -4.90 11.67 -7.46
CA GLY A 217 -4.52 11.92 -6.07
C GLY A 217 -5.74 12.16 -5.20
N TYR A 218 -5.79 11.50 -4.03
CA TYR A 218 -6.92 11.60 -3.10
C TYR A 218 -6.42 11.86 -1.69
N ALA A 219 -7.00 12.86 -1.01
CA ALA A 219 -6.66 13.23 0.35
C ALA A 219 -7.80 12.88 1.30
N LEU A 220 -7.44 12.43 2.50
CA LEU A 220 -8.40 12.11 3.57
C LEU A 220 -9.13 13.39 4.02
N ASN A 221 -10.47 13.34 4.11
CA ASN A 221 -11.26 14.37 4.76
C ASN A 221 -10.96 14.38 6.26
N SER A 222 -10.40 15.50 6.75
CA SER A 222 -10.04 15.71 8.16
C SER A 222 -11.12 16.43 8.96
#